data_AF-A0A7V9CTJ9-F1
#
_entry.id   AF-A0A7V9CTJ9-F1
#
_cell.length_a   1.000
_cell.length_b   1.000
_cell.length_c   1.000
_cell.angle_alpha   90.00
_cell.angle_beta   90.00
_cell.angle_gamma   90.00
#
_symmetry.space_group_name_H-M   'P 1'
#
loop_
_entity.id
_entity.type
_entity.pdbx_description
1 polymer ?
#
loop_
_entity_poly.entity_id
_entity_poly.type
_entity_poly.pdbx_seq_one_letter_code
_entity_poly.pdbx_strand_id
1 'polypeptide(L)'
;MPTYFIPLYILGGLLVLFGLLALLARIRGGRYLRPVFAFLARVPFMKRLLAKASTAALERQNPELASAIRKLERSGAGAATDPRRAQAALGRLTAEERRAYLEAAGEQGAMPEARNREERRRLERMQQKTAPRRKR
;
A
#
# COMPACT_ATOMS: atom_id res chain seq x y z
N MET A 1 -36.41 5.75 -33.56
CA MET A 1 -35.05 5.29 -33.22
C MET A 1 -34.84 5.39 -31.70
N PRO A 2 -34.91 4.29 -30.95
CA PRO A 2 -34.89 4.27 -29.47
C PRO A 2 -33.48 4.47 -28.87
N THR A 3 -32.60 5.21 -29.55
CA THR A 3 -31.21 5.44 -29.13
C THR A 3 -31.09 6.53 -28.06
N TYR A 4 -32.11 7.38 -27.89
CA TYR A 4 -32.11 8.48 -26.91
C TYR A 4 -32.21 8.03 -25.44
N PHE A 5 -32.73 6.84 -25.16
CA PHE A 5 -32.83 6.30 -23.79
C PHE A 5 -31.59 5.54 -23.35
N ILE A 6 -30.65 5.27 -24.28
CA ILE A 6 -29.40 4.55 -23.98
C ILE A 6 -28.64 5.21 -22.81
N PRO A 7 -28.44 6.54 -22.75
CA PRO A 7 -27.75 7.17 -21.63
C PRO A 7 -28.46 6.96 -20.30
N LEU A 8 -29.80 6.96 -20.28
CA LEU A 8 -30.60 6.78 -19.07
C LEU A 8 -30.49 5.36 -18.53
N TYR A 9 -30.53 4.35 -19.41
CA TYR A 9 -30.33 2.95 -19.02
C TYR A 9 -28.90 2.68 -18.55
N ILE A 10 -27.89 3.28 -19.21
CA ILE A 10 -26.49 3.20 -18.76
C ILE A 10 -26.36 3.81 -17.37
N LEU A 11 -26.90 5.01 -17.16
CA LEU A 11 -26.83 5.71 -15.88
C LEU A 11 -27.54 4.93 -14.77
N GLY A 12 -28.74 4.42 -15.05
CA GLY A 12 -29.49 3.57 -14.12
C GLY A 12 -28.74 2.28 -13.78
N GLY A 13 -28.16 1.61 -14.77
CA GLY A 13 -27.31 0.43 -14.56
C GLY A 13 -26.08 0.73 -13.72
N LEU A 14 -25.42 1.86 -13.95
CA LEU A 14 -24.27 2.30 -13.16
C LEU A 14 -24.66 2.58 -11.70
N LEU A 15 -25.80 3.23 -11.49
CA LEU A 15 -26.33 3.51 -10.16
C LEU A 15 -26.62 2.23 -9.37
N VAL A 16 -27.26 1.26 -10.02
CA VAL A 16 -27.52 -0.06 -9.42
C VAL A 16 -26.21 -0.79 -9.12
N LEU A 17 -25.26 -0.77 -10.05
CA LEU A 17 -23.94 -1.38 -9.88
C LEU A 17 -23.17 -0.77 -8.69
N PHE A 18 -23.09 0.56 -8.61
CA PHE A 18 -22.44 1.24 -7.49
C PHE A 18 -23.19 1.04 -6.17
N GLY A 19 -24.51 1.02 -6.19
CA GLY A 19 -25.34 0.69 -5.02
C GLY A 19 -25.06 -0.71 -4.50
N LEU A 20 -24.97 -1.71 -5.39
CA LEU A 20 -24.58 -3.07 -5.05
C LEU A 20 -23.17 -3.16 -4.48
N LEU A 21 -22.20 -2.44 -5.07
CA LEU A 21 -20.82 -2.39 -4.55
C LEU A 21 -20.76 -1.75 -3.16
N ALA A 22 -21.48 -0.66 -2.93
CA ALA A 22 -21.58 -0.01 -1.63
C ALA A 22 -22.25 -0.91 -0.58
N LEU A 23 -23.29 -1.64 -0.99
CA LEU A 23 -23.95 -2.62 -0.12
C LEU A 23 -23.03 -3.80 0.22
N LEU A 24 -22.32 -4.34 -0.77
CA LEU A 24 -21.27 -5.36 -0.57
C LEU A 24 -20.13 -4.86 0.31
N ALA A 25 -19.85 -3.55 0.33
CA ALA A 25 -18.81 -2.97 1.17
C ALA A 25 -19.22 -2.95 2.63
N ARG A 26 -20.50 -2.71 2.88
CA ARG A 26 -21.06 -2.72 4.21
C ARG A 26 -21.21 -4.14 4.76
N ILE A 27 -21.47 -5.13 3.92
CA ILE A 27 -21.64 -6.52 4.33
C ILE A 27 -20.29 -7.22 4.52
N ARG A 28 -20.04 -7.80 5.71
CA ARG A 28 -18.80 -8.55 6.04
C ARG A 28 -17.50 -7.76 5.83
N GLY A 29 -17.53 -6.44 6.08
CA GLY A 29 -16.34 -5.59 6.05
C GLY A 29 -15.65 -5.52 4.68
N GLY A 30 -16.41 -5.62 3.59
CA GLY A 30 -15.87 -5.50 2.23
C GLY A 30 -15.09 -6.73 1.74
N ARG A 31 -15.27 -7.91 2.36
CA ARG A 31 -14.66 -9.17 1.89
C ARG A 31 -14.93 -9.43 0.40
N TYR A 32 -16.11 -9.05 -0.08
CA TYR A 32 -16.52 -9.24 -1.47
C TYR A 32 -16.03 -8.13 -2.41
N LEU A 33 -15.51 -7.00 -1.89
CA LEU A 33 -14.85 -6.00 -2.73
C LEU A 33 -13.41 -6.38 -3.06
N ARG A 34 -12.75 -7.19 -2.22
CA ARG A 34 -11.39 -7.67 -2.52
C ARG A 34 -11.23 -8.24 -3.93
N PRO A 35 -12.09 -9.16 -4.43
CA PRO A 35 -11.97 -9.66 -5.80
C PRO A 35 -12.31 -8.60 -6.86
N VAL A 36 -13.23 -7.67 -6.59
CA VAL A 36 -13.58 -6.59 -7.52
C VAL A 36 -12.39 -5.64 -7.70
N PHE A 37 -11.77 -5.22 -6.60
CA PHE A 37 -10.55 -4.40 -6.65
C PHE A 37 -9.39 -5.15 -7.30
N ALA A 38 -9.24 -6.45 -7.05
CA ALA A 38 -8.22 -7.26 -7.72
C ALA A 38 -8.45 -7.31 -9.25
N PHE A 39 -9.72 -7.38 -9.68
CA PHE A 39 -10.08 -7.34 -11.10
C PHE A 39 -9.84 -5.96 -11.71
N LEU A 40 -10.23 -4.90 -11.00
CA LEU A 40 -10.01 -3.52 -11.44
C LEU A 40 -8.52 -3.17 -11.48
N ALA A 41 -7.73 -3.71 -10.56
CA ALA A 41 -6.28 -3.60 -10.54
C ALA A 41 -5.61 -4.35 -11.70
N ARG A 42 -6.27 -5.28 -12.41
CA ARG A 42 -5.71 -5.84 -13.66
C ARG A 42 -5.68 -4.82 -14.80
N VAL A 43 -6.49 -3.78 -14.73
CA VAL A 43 -6.52 -2.75 -15.78
C VAL A 43 -5.27 -1.86 -15.63
N PRO A 44 -4.34 -1.85 -16.61
CA PRO A 44 -3.06 -1.14 -16.49
C PRO A 44 -3.24 0.38 -16.37
N PHE A 45 -4.32 0.92 -16.94
CA PHE A 45 -4.69 2.32 -16.80
C PHE A 45 -5.03 2.68 -15.36
N MET A 46 -5.82 1.84 -14.67
CA MET A 46 -6.20 2.07 -13.28
C MET A 46 -4.99 2.02 -12.35
N LYS A 47 -4.07 1.07 -12.57
CA LYS A 47 -2.80 1.00 -11.82
C LYS A 47 -2.01 2.30 -11.93
N ARG A 48 -1.91 2.86 -13.14
CA ARG A 48 -1.19 4.12 -13.38
C ARG A 48 -1.85 5.31 -12.68
N LEU A 49 -3.17 5.39 -12.69
CA LEU A 49 -3.90 6.46 -12.00
C LEU A 49 -3.78 6.35 -10.48
N LEU A 50 -3.95 5.15 -9.93
CA LEU A 50 -3.80 4.91 -8.49
C LEU A 50 -2.37 5.18 -8.01
N ALA A 51 -1.35 4.75 -8.77
CA ALA A 51 0.04 5.06 -8.45
C ALA A 51 0.29 6.57 -8.40
N LYS A 52 -0.20 7.32 -9.40
CA LYS A 52 -0.08 8.79 -9.42
C LYS A 52 -0.80 9.45 -8.26
N ALA A 53 -2.02 9.02 -7.96
CA ALA A 53 -2.80 9.56 -6.84
C ALA A 53 -2.12 9.26 -5.49
N SER A 54 -1.61 8.05 -5.32
CA SER A 54 -0.86 7.63 -4.12
C SER A 54 0.42 8.45 -3.95
N THR A 55 1.21 8.63 -5.01
CA THR A 55 2.43 9.45 -4.93
C THR A 55 2.12 10.90 -4.60
N ALA A 56 1.07 11.48 -5.20
CA ALA A 56 0.69 12.87 -4.96
C ALA A 56 0.15 13.10 -3.54
N ALA A 57 -0.56 12.11 -2.97
CA ALA A 57 -1.01 12.15 -1.60
C ALA A 57 0.17 12.03 -0.62
N LEU A 58 1.10 11.11 -0.89
CA LEU A 58 2.27 10.87 -0.04
C LEU A 58 3.24 12.07 -0.06
N GLU A 59 3.50 12.67 -1.21
CA GLU A 59 4.36 13.87 -1.32
C GLU A 59 3.83 15.04 -0.49
N ARG A 60 2.50 15.19 -0.39
CA ARG A 60 1.88 16.26 0.41
C ARG A 60 1.96 16.01 1.92
N GLN A 61 1.96 14.74 2.33
CA GLN A 61 1.93 14.36 3.75
C GLN A 61 3.33 14.22 4.32
N ASN A 62 4.25 13.61 3.58
CA ASN A 62 5.63 13.37 4.02
C ASN A 62 6.57 13.27 2.80
N PRO A 63 7.32 14.34 2.48
CA PRO A 63 8.22 14.34 1.32
C PRO A 63 9.37 13.32 1.46
N GLU A 64 9.85 13.07 2.67
CA GLU A 64 10.92 12.09 2.95
C GLU A 64 10.45 10.66 2.68
N LEU A 65 9.22 10.32 3.07
CA LEU A 65 8.60 9.03 2.78
C LEU A 65 8.44 8.82 1.27
N ALA A 66 8.00 9.85 0.54
CA ALA A 66 7.83 9.79 -0.91
C ALA A 66 9.16 9.55 -1.64
N SER A 67 10.24 10.24 -1.22
CA SER A 67 11.59 10.02 -1.74
C SER A 67 12.08 8.60 -1.45
N ALA A 68 11.88 8.13 -0.21
CA ALA A 68 12.24 6.78 0.21
C ALA A 68 11.56 5.70 -0.64
N ILE A 69 10.24 5.80 -0.84
CA ILE A 69 9.46 4.87 -1.67
C ILE A 69 9.97 4.89 -3.12
N ARG A 70 10.21 6.06 -3.72
CA ARG A 70 10.77 6.15 -5.09
C ARG A 70 12.14 5.50 -5.21
N LYS A 71 13.01 5.68 -4.21
CA LYS A 71 14.35 5.05 -4.18
C LYS A 71 14.24 3.52 -4.02
N LEU A 72 13.30 3.04 -3.22
CA LEU A 72 13.03 1.61 -3.04
C LEU A 72 12.39 0.96 -4.27
N GLU A 73 11.46 1.64 -4.94
CA GLU A 73 10.86 1.18 -6.20
C GLU A 73 11.90 1.11 -7.32
N ARG A 74 12.74 2.15 -7.47
CA ARG A 74 13.81 2.18 -8.48
C ARG A 74 14.86 1.08 -8.26
N SER A 75 15.14 0.73 -7.01
CA SER A 75 16.05 -0.37 -6.66
C SER A 75 15.39 -1.76 -6.73
N GLY A 76 14.10 -1.83 -7.09
CA GLY A 76 13.34 -3.08 -7.17
C GLY A 76 12.96 -3.68 -5.82
N ALA A 77 13.22 -2.97 -4.71
CA ALA A 77 12.99 -3.44 -3.35
C ALA A 77 11.53 -3.36 -2.91
N GLY A 78 10.72 -2.47 -3.51
CA GLY A 78 9.28 -2.35 -3.21
C GLY A 78 8.46 -3.59 -3.60
N ALA A 79 8.99 -4.45 -4.48
CA ALA A 79 8.37 -5.70 -4.92
C ALA A 79 9.26 -6.93 -4.71
N ALA A 80 10.40 -6.77 -4.03
CA ALA A 80 11.37 -7.86 -3.88
C ALA A 80 10.88 -8.88 -2.84
N THR A 81 10.58 -10.09 -3.32
CA THR A 81 10.36 -11.28 -2.49
C THR A 81 11.60 -11.65 -1.64
N ASP A 82 12.79 -11.14 -2.00
CA ASP A 82 14.07 -11.43 -1.34
C ASP A 82 14.41 -10.45 -0.22
N PRO A 83 14.47 -10.90 1.05
CA PRO A 83 14.72 -10.04 2.20
C PRO A 83 16.12 -9.40 2.17
N ARG A 84 17.12 -10.07 1.58
CA ARG A 84 18.48 -9.53 1.45
C ARG A 84 18.53 -8.30 0.54
N ARG A 85 17.77 -8.30 -0.56
CA ARG A 85 17.72 -7.17 -1.48
C ARG A 85 16.97 -5.99 -0.87
N ALA A 86 15.89 -6.27 -0.13
CA ALA A 86 15.17 -5.24 0.62
C ALA A 86 16.08 -4.57 1.68
N GLN A 87 16.84 -5.35 2.45
CA GLN A 87 17.79 -4.82 3.43
C GLN A 87 18.92 -3.99 2.78
N ALA A 88 19.46 -4.46 1.65
CA ALA A 88 20.48 -3.72 0.91
C ALA A 88 19.95 -2.39 0.36
N ALA A 89 18.70 -2.37 -0.11
CA ALA A 89 18.05 -1.16 -0.61
C ALA A 89 17.72 -0.16 0.52
N LEU A 90 17.32 -0.65 1.71
CA LEU A 90 17.18 0.18 2.90
C LEU A 90 18.51 0.84 3.33
N GLY A 91 19.64 0.20 3.05
CA GLY A 91 20.97 0.76 3.30
C GLY A 91 21.37 1.90 2.36
N ARG A 92 20.64 2.12 1.26
CA ARG A 92 20.86 3.23 0.31
C ARG A 92 20.02 4.47 0.61
N LEU A 93 19.08 4.38 1.55
CA LEU A 93 18.26 5.50 2.00
C LEU A 93 19.04 6.37 3.00
N THR A 94 18.72 7.66 3.05
CA THR A 94 19.23 8.53 4.12
C THR A 94 18.63 8.14 5.47
N ALA A 95 19.21 8.64 6.57
CA ALA A 95 18.71 8.33 7.91
C ALA A 95 17.26 8.80 8.14
N GLU A 96 16.86 9.91 7.53
CA GLU A 96 15.52 10.49 7.61
C GLU A 96 14.51 9.71 6.75
N GLU A 97 14.86 9.42 5.49
CA GLU A 97 14.07 8.58 4.59
C GLU A 97 13.82 7.18 5.15
N ARG A 98 14.85 6.59 5.77
CA ARG A 98 14.75 5.27 6.38
C ARG A 98 13.81 5.27 7.58
N ARG A 99 13.86 6.31 8.43
CA ARG A 99 12.96 6.45 9.58
C ARG A 99 11.51 6.60 9.12
N ALA A 100 11.27 7.52 8.20
CA ALA A 100 9.93 7.77 7.64
C ALA A 100 9.34 6.50 7.01
N TYR A 101 10.15 5.74 6.26
CA TYR A 101 9.71 4.47 5.67
C TYR A 101 9.39 3.41 6.74
N LEU A 102 10.23 3.24 7.76
CA LEU A 102 10.01 2.25 8.82
C LEU A 102 8.81 2.59 9.71
N GLU A 103 8.57 3.87 9.96
CA GLU A 103 7.40 4.38 10.67
C GLU A 103 6.11 4.06 9.90
N ALA A 104 6.06 4.45 8.62
CA ALA A 104 4.91 4.17 7.75
C ALA A 104 4.68 2.66 7.54
N ALA A 105 5.75 1.87 7.40
CA ALA A 105 5.65 0.41 7.31
C ALA A 105 5.16 -0.24 8.60
N GLY A 106 5.50 0.35 9.76
CA GLY A 106 5.00 -0.05 11.07
C GLY A 106 3.50 0.22 11.24
N GLU A 107 3.04 1.39 10.81
CA GLU A 107 1.61 1.77 10.85
C GLU A 107 0.73 0.93 9.91
N GLN A 108 1.24 0.59 8.73
CA GLN A 108 0.50 -0.22 7.74
C GLN A 108 0.51 -1.72 8.06
N GLY A 109 1.17 -2.16 9.13
CA GLY A 109 1.36 -3.58 9.44
C GLY A 109 2.12 -4.33 8.33
N ALA A 110 2.78 -3.59 7.43
CA ALA A 110 3.46 -4.09 6.25
C ALA A 110 4.96 -4.33 6.52
N MET A 111 5.34 -4.52 7.77
CA MET A 111 6.69 -4.95 8.10
C MET A 111 6.91 -6.34 7.49
N PRO A 112 8.00 -6.55 6.72
CA PRO A 112 8.28 -7.84 6.11
C PRO A 112 8.32 -8.90 7.21
N GLU A 113 7.40 -9.86 7.16
CA GLU A 113 7.38 -10.99 8.09
C GLU A 113 8.72 -11.72 7.97
N ALA A 114 9.46 -11.81 9.08
CA ALA A 114 10.71 -12.55 9.12
C ALA A 114 10.43 -14.01 8.77
N ARG A 115 10.89 -14.42 7.58
CA ARG A 115 10.75 -15.79 7.07
C ARG A 115 11.57 -16.79 7.90
N ASN A 116 12.62 -16.32 8.59
CA ASN A 116 13.51 -17.18 9.36
C ASN A 116 13.51 -16.85 10.87
N ARG A 117 13.64 -17.89 11.69
CA ARG A 117 13.69 -17.81 13.17
C ARG A 117 14.87 -16.95 13.68
N GLU A 118 15.94 -16.86 12.89
CA GLU A 118 17.09 -16.00 13.17
C GLU A 118 16.81 -14.53 12.85
N GLU A 119 16.10 -14.26 11.74
CA GLU A 119 15.68 -12.92 11.37
C GLU A 119 14.70 -12.35 12.40
N ARG A 120 13.78 -13.19 12.92
CA ARG A 120 12.90 -12.83 14.04
C ARG A 120 13.70 -12.37 15.26
N ARG A 121 14.71 -13.15 15.67
CA ARG A 121 15.57 -12.81 16.81
C ARG A 121 16.40 -11.53 16.59
N ARG A 122 16.82 -11.25 15.35
CA ARG A 122 17.50 -9.98 15.01
C ARG A 122 16.54 -8.79 15.08
N LEU A 123 15.34 -8.93 14.54
CA LEU A 123 14.32 -7.87 14.56
C LEU A 123 13.87 -7.55 15.99
N GLU A 124 13.65 -8.57 16.82
CA GLU A 124 13.34 -8.39 18.26
C GLU A 124 14.43 -7.61 18.98
N ARG A 125 15.72 -7.94 18.76
CA ARG A 125 16.85 -7.19 19.34
C ARG A 125 16.92 -5.73 18.86
N MET A 126 16.53 -5.46 17.62
CA MET A 126 16.47 -4.09 17.10
C MET A 126 15.32 -3.31 17.74
N GLN A 127 14.13 -3.91 17.86
CA GLN A 127 12.98 -3.27 18.53
C GLN A 127 13.25 -3.01 20.02
N GLN A 128 13.95 -3.92 20.70
CA GLN A 128 14.30 -3.80 22.12
C GLN A 128 15.31 -2.68 22.39
N LYS A 129 16.16 -2.34 21.42
CA LYS A 129 17.08 -1.18 21.51
C LYS A 129 16.38 0.15 21.25
N THR A 130 15.28 0.15 20.50
CA THR A 130 14.51 1.36 20.15
C THR A 130 13.42 1.68 21.18
N ALA A 131 13.00 0.71 21.99
CA ALA A 131 12.00 0.95 23.04
C ALA A 131 12.55 1.90 24.13
N PRO A 132 11.92 3.07 24.37
CA PRO A 132 12.35 3.96 25.43
C PRO A 132 12.17 3.24 26.77
N ARG A 133 13.28 3.15 27.52
CA ARG A 133 13.33 2.61 28.88
C ARG A 133 12.35 3.42 29.74
N ARG A 134 11.11 2.90 29.87
CA ARG A 134 10.07 3.45 30.74
C ARG A 134 10.65 3.49 32.15
N LYS A 135 11.10 4.67 32.58
CA LYS A 135 11.52 4.91 33.96
C LYS A 135 10.29 4.68 34.84
N ARG A 136 10.48 3.79 35.82
CA ARG A 136 9.56 3.56 36.94
C ARG A 136 9.35 4.84 37.72
#